data_AF-A0AAU3CFK9-F1
#
_entry.id   AF-A0AAU3CFK9-F1
#
_cell.length_a   1.000
_cell.length_b   1.000
_cell.length_c   1.000
_cell.angle_alpha   90.00
_cell.angle_beta   90.00
_cell.angle_gamma   90.00
#
_symmetry.space_group_name_H-M   'P 1'
#
loop_
_entity.id
_entity.type
_entity.pdbx_description
1 polymer ?
#
loop_
_entity_poly.entity_id
_entity_poly.type
_entity_poly.pdbx_seq_one_letter_code
_entity_poly.pdbx_strand_id
1 'polypeptide(L)'
;MGGSEGAAPRGNVPRGPGGPEIWIRGPVGEPEQPRQQHEEERQLAVSTRQFSWVATHGGAGASTLAGVFGGHDAGRNWPRPDQGEPGSVLLVGRTHAAGLDAVSHTLDIFRRGDAPPGLDLDAIVLVADAPGRLPRQLTQRVKVISSVIDVYRVPWIPAWRTGDVTGPLPREIAPLARLTGRTAP
;
A
#
# COMPACT_ATOMS: atom_id res chain seq x y z
N MET A 1 -32.73 -73.27 -39.52
CA MET A 1 -33.75 -73.42 -40.58
C MET A 1 -35.01 -73.82 -39.85
N GLY A 2 -35.96 -72.89 -39.69
CA GLY A 2 -36.77 -72.83 -38.46
C GLY A 2 -35.93 -72.45 -37.23
N GLY A 3 -36.52 -72.08 -36.09
CA GLY A 3 -37.95 -71.83 -35.83
C GLY A 3 -38.33 -72.06 -34.35
N SER A 4 -39.31 -71.30 -33.84
CA SER A 4 -40.06 -71.49 -32.57
C SER A 4 -39.28 -71.54 -31.23
N GLU A 5 -39.81 -71.11 -30.07
CA GLU A 5 -40.90 -70.17 -29.76
C GLU A 5 -40.87 -69.75 -28.28
N GLY A 6 -41.71 -68.76 -27.91
CA GLY A 6 -42.17 -68.57 -26.53
C GLY A 6 -41.69 -67.29 -25.80
N ALA A 7 -42.49 -66.68 -24.90
CA ALA A 7 -43.92 -66.91 -24.65
C ALA A 7 -44.61 -65.74 -23.90
N ALA A 8 -45.88 -65.48 -24.26
CA ALA A 8 -46.94 -64.99 -23.36
C ALA A 8 -46.82 -63.52 -22.79
N PRO A 9 -47.84 -62.95 -22.09
CA PRO A 9 -48.48 -61.76 -22.66
C PRO A 9 -48.86 -60.58 -21.73
N ARG A 10 -48.82 -59.37 -22.34
CA ARG A 10 -49.78 -58.24 -22.24
C ARG A 10 -50.53 -57.94 -20.91
N GLY A 11 -50.27 -56.75 -20.36
CA GLY A 11 -51.26 -55.91 -19.67
C GLY A 11 -51.45 -54.57 -20.42
N ASN A 12 -52.56 -53.84 -20.26
CA ASN A 12 -52.94 -52.76 -21.20
C ASN A 12 -53.62 -51.51 -20.57
N VAL A 13 -52.97 -50.34 -20.71
CA VAL A 13 -53.48 -48.99 -21.13
C VAL A 13 -54.92 -48.59 -20.70
N PRO A 14 -55.13 -47.45 -19.97
CA PRO A 14 -54.97 -46.07 -20.50
C PRO A 14 -54.25 -45.08 -19.53
N ARG A 15 -53.51 -44.03 -19.96
CA ARG A 15 -53.73 -42.92 -20.93
C ARG A 15 -54.61 -41.78 -20.39
N GLY A 16 -53.97 -40.71 -19.91
CA GLY A 16 -54.53 -39.35 -19.84
C GLY A 16 -54.10 -38.48 -21.04
N PRO A 17 -54.78 -37.35 -21.35
CA PRO A 17 -54.56 -36.58 -22.59
C PRO A 17 -53.89 -35.20 -22.39
N GLY A 18 -53.39 -34.64 -23.49
CA GLY A 18 -53.31 -33.18 -23.71
C GLY A 18 -52.13 -32.43 -23.07
N GLY A 19 -51.11 -32.13 -23.86
CA GLY A 19 -50.26 -30.96 -23.64
C GLY A 19 -50.64 -29.82 -24.59
N PRO A 20 -50.34 -28.56 -24.26
CA PRO A 20 -50.25 -27.51 -25.27
C PRO A 20 -48.96 -26.65 -25.20
N GLU A 21 -48.68 -26.04 -26.34
CA GLU A 21 -48.01 -24.74 -26.54
C GLU A 21 -46.53 -24.52 -26.18
N ILE A 22 -45.76 -24.37 -27.26
CA ILE A 22 -44.45 -23.72 -27.31
C ILE A 22 -44.62 -22.23 -26.96
N TRP A 23 -43.89 -21.75 -25.96
CA TRP A 23 -43.74 -20.32 -25.68
C TRP A 23 -42.31 -19.86 -25.96
N ILE A 24 -42.14 -19.04 -27.00
CA ILE A 24 -40.88 -18.33 -27.24
C ILE A 24 -40.80 -17.17 -26.23
N ARG A 25 -39.69 -17.10 -25.50
CA ARG A 25 -39.25 -15.87 -24.81
C ARG A 25 -37.84 -15.54 -25.29
N GLY A 26 -37.54 -14.24 -25.35
CA GLY A 26 -36.29 -13.70 -25.90
C GLY A 26 -35.06 -13.98 -25.03
N PRO A 27 -33.91 -13.35 -25.34
CA PRO A 27 -32.68 -13.55 -24.57
C PRO A 27 -32.93 -13.19 -23.11
N VAL A 28 -32.76 -14.18 -22.23
CA VAL A 28 -32.65 -13.94 -20.79
C VAL A 28 -31.32 -13.21 -20.60
N GLY A 29 -31.39 -11.93 -20.23
CA GLY A 29 -30.20 -11.20 -19.81
C GLY A 29 -29.59 -11.93 -18.63
N GLU A 30 -28.37 -12.45 -18.80
CA GLU A 30 -27.63 -13.06 -17.71
C GLU A 30 -27.42 -11.98 -16.62
N PRO A 31 -27.70 -12.25 -15.34
CA PRO A 31 -27.42 -11.30 -14.28
C PRO A 31 -25.91 -11.18 -14.16
N GLU A 32 -25.33 -10.15 -14.77
CA GLU A 32 -23.88 -10.02 -14.91
C GLU A 32 -23.23 -9.73 -13.55
N GLN A 33 -22.88 -10.85 -12.90
CA GLN A 33 -21.73 -11.00 -12.02
C GLN A 33 -21.67 -10.04 -10.83
N PRO A 34 -22.32 -10.41 -9.69
CA PRO A 34 -21.87 -9.94 -8.38
C PRO A 34 -20.39 -10.24 -8.09
N ARG A 35 -19.73 -11.09 -8.90
CA ARG A 35 -18.26 -11.26 -8.93
C ARG A 35 -17.54 -10.04 -9.50
N GLN A 36 -17.94 -9.51 -10.66
CA GLN A 36 -17.36 -8.28 -11.22
C GLN A 36 -17.47 -7.14 -10.21
N GLN A 37 -18.64 -6.96 -9.59
CA GLN A 37 -18.85 -5.93 -8.58
C GLN A 37 -17.92 -6.12 -7.36
N HIS A 38 -17.81 -7.34 -6.80
CA HIS A 38 -16.86 -7.61 -5.72
C HIS A 38 -15.38 -7.50 -6.14
N GLU A 39 -15.06 -7.74 -7.41
CA GLU A 39 -13.69 -7.64 -7.95
C GLU A 39 -13.33 -6.17 -8.20
N GLU A 40 -14.22 -5.35 -8.77
CA GLU A 40 -14.08 -3.90 -8.90
C GLU A 40 -14.04 -3.21 -7.52
N GLU A 41 -14.93 -3.58 -6.59
CA GLU A 41 -14.90 -3.08 -5.21
C GLU A 41 -13.60 -3.46 -4.50
N ARG A 42 -13.06 -4.68 -4.71
CA ARG A 42 -11.74 -5.08 -4.18
C ARG A 42 -10.59 -4.34 -4.85
N GLN A 43 -10.68 -4.04 -6.14
CA GLN A 43 -9.66 -3.32 -6.90
C GLN A 43 -9.64 -1.82 -6.52
N LEU A 44 -10.81 -1.24 -6.25
CA LEU A 44 -10.98 0.10 -5.66
C LEU A 44 -10.57 0.12 -4.18
N ALA A 45 -10.77 -0.98 -3.45
CA ALA A 45 -10.35 -1.16 -2.06
C ALA A 45 -8.89 -1.63 -1.88
N VAL A 46 -8.05 -1.53 -2.92
CA VAL A 46 -6.60 -1.36 -2.73
C VAL A 46 -6.37 0.07 -2.22
N SER A 47 -6.76 0.30 -0.96
CA SER A 47 -6.73 1.62 -0.35
C SER A 47 -5.32 2.20 -0.38
N THR A 48 -5.21 3.45 -0.79
CA THR A 48 -3.94 4.18 -0.73
C THR A 48 -3.44 4.15 0.71
N ARG A 49 -2.22 3.64 0.93
CA ARG A 49 -1.69 3.43 2.30
C ARG A 49 -1.75 4.77 3.04
N GLN A 50 -2.47 4.81 4.15
CA GLN A 50 -2.59 6.01 4.96
C GLN A 50 -1.44 6.03 5.96
N PHE A 51 -0.53 6.98 5.79
CA PHE A 51 0.64 7.20 6.65
C PHE A 51 0.94 8.71 6.76
N SER A 52 1.65 9.08 7.82
CA SER A 52 2.08 10.45 8.12
C SER A 52 3.60 10.58 8.09
N TRP A 53 4.11 11.57 7.38
CA TRP A 53 5.49 12.03 7.45
C TRP A 53 5.69 12.89 8.70
N VAL A 54 6.68 12.55 9.53
CA VAL A 54 7.04 13.32 10.73
C VAL A 54 8.51 13.71 10.64
N ALA A 55 8.79 14.99 10.41
CA ALA A 55 10.14 15.54 10.39
C ALA A 55 10.71 15.64 11.80
N THR A 56 11.81 14.95 12.04
CA THR A 56 12.54 14.96 13.33
C THR A 56 13.26 16.29 13.59
N HIS A 57 13.49 17.09 12.54
CA HIS A 57 14.11 18.42 12.64
C HIS A 57 13.62 19.38 11.53
N GLY A 58 13.92 20.68 11.70
CA GLY A 58 13.64 21.69 10.67
C GLY A 58 14.32 21.35 9.34
N GLY A 59 13.58 21.41 8.24
CA GLY A 59 14.08 21.14 6.90
C GLY A 59 14.39 19.68 6.58
N ALA A 60 13.95 18.70 7.40
CA ALA A 60 14.25 17.28 7.20
C ALA A 60 13.86 16.74 5.81
N GLY A 61 12.73 17.22 5.25
CA GLY A 61 12.25 16.87 3.91
C GLY A 61 10.81 16.34 3.85
N ALA A 62 10.11 16.21 4.99
CA ALA A 62 8.76 15.65 5.06
C ALA A 62 7.79 16.20 4.01
N SER A 63 7.63 17.53 3.91
CA SER A 63 6.76 18.18 2.92
C SER A 63 7.13 17.86 1.46
N THR A 64 8.42 17.69 1.15
CA THR A 64 8.88 17.26 -0.18
C THR A 64 8.55 15.80 -0.43
N LEU A 65 8.70 14.93 0.58
CA LEU A 65 8.33 13.52 0.48
C LEU A 65 6.80 13.35 0.37
N ALA A 66 6.01 14.14 1.07
CA ALA A 66 4.56 14.20 0.92
C ALA A 66 4.13 14.61 -0.50
N GLY A 67 4.73 15.69 -1.03
CA GLY A 67 4.47 16.15 -2.40
C GLY A 67 4.89 15.15 -3.50
N VAL A 68 5.86 14.27 -3.23
CA VAL A 68 6.30 13.23 -4.18
C VAL A 68 5.55 11.91 -4.02
N PHE A 69 5.40 11.42 -2.80
CA PHE A 69 4.96 10.05 -2.50
C PHE A 69 3.53 9.96 -1.97
N GLY A 70 2.85 11.10 -1.75
CA GLY A 70 1.58 11.15 -1.04
C GLY A 70 1.76 10.95 0.47
N GLY A 71 0.65 10.65 1.15
CA GLY A 71 0.58 10.63 2.62
C GLY A 71 0.41 12.02 3.24
N HIS A 72 0.19 12.03 4.55
CA HIS A 72 -0.05 13.24 5.34
C HIS A 72 1.28 13.90 5.76
N ASP A 73 1.40 15.23 5.70
CA ASP A 73 2.57 15.95 6.25
C ASP A 73 2.24 16.51 7.64
N ALA A 74 2.64 15.79 8.70
CA ALA A 74 2.47 16.24 10.07
C ALA A 74 3.52 17.31 10.48
N GLY A 75 4.39 17.74 9.56
CA GLY A 75 5.45 18.70 9.82
C GLY A 75 6.42 18.15 10.86
N ARG A 76 6.52 18.78 12.03
CA ARG A 76 7.31 18.28 13.18
C ARG A 76 6.44 17.85 14.37
N ASN A 77 5.13 17.76 14.18
CA ASN A 77 4.18 17.36 15.20
C ASN A 77 3.98 15.84 15.16
N TRP A 78 3.48 15.29 16.25
CA TRP A 78 2.90 13.95 16.21
C TRP A 78 1.55 13.98 15.49
N PRO A 79 1.23 12.99 14.64
CA PRO A 79 -0.08 12.89 14.03
C PRO A 79 -1.18 12.71 15.08
N ARG A 80 -2.41 13.04 14.69
CA ARG A 80 -3.60 12.98 15.54
C ARG A 80 -4.67 12.04 15.00
N PRO A 81 -4.58 10.72 15.34
CA PRO A 81 -5.64 9.76 15.04
C PRO A 81 -7.01 10.16 15.62
N ASP A 82 -7.03 10.91 16.73
CA ASP A 82 -8.24 11.47 17.33
C ASP A 82 -8.92 12.57 16.47
N GLN A 83 -8.19 13.11 15.48
CA GLN A 83 -8.68 14.08 14.50
C GLN A 83 -8.73 13.51 13.07
N GLY A 84 -8.52 12.20 12.90
CA GLY A 84 -8.55 11.52 11.60
C GLY A 84 -7.24 11.56 10.81
N GLU A 85 -6.14 12.02 11.41
CA GLU A 85 -4.81 11.96 10.77
C GLU A 85 -4.24 10.53 10.83
N PRO A 86 -3.50 10.05 9.80
CA PRO A 86 -2.98 8.69 9.78
C PRO A 86 -1.97 8.41 10.92
N GLY A 87 -2.26 7.39 11.72
CA GLY A 87 -1.41 6.96 12.85
C GLY A 87 -0.15 6.15 12.48
N SER A 88 -0.06 5.64 11.25
CA SER A 88 1.16 5.02 10.70
C SER A 88 2.20 6.12 10.42
N VAL A 89 3.41 6.01 10.99
CA VAL A 89 4.43 7.07 10.97
C VAL A 89 5.68 6.69 10.18
N LEU A 90 6.08 7.59 9.28
CA LEU A 90 7.39 7.61 8.62
C LEU A 90 8.22 8.78 9.19
N LEU A 91 9.21 8.47 10.03
CA LEU A 91 10.11 9.47 10.61
C LEU A 91 11.13 9.96 9.58
N VAL A 92 11.14 11.25 9.29
CA VAL A 92 12.04 11.87 8.30
C VAL A 92 13.20 12.57 9.00
N GLY A 93 14.42 12.34 8.52
CA GLY A 93 15.62 13.06 8.95
C GLY A 93 16.68 13.12 7.87
N ARG A 94 17.59 14.09 7.95
CA ARG A 94 18.74 14.18 7.05
C ARG A 94 19.95 13.44 7.59
N THR A 95 20.83 13.01 6.68
CA THR A 95 22.03 12.23 7.02
C THR A 95 23.19 13.03 7.63
N HIS A 96 23.03 14.32 7.91
CA HIS A 96 24.00 15.12 8.67
C HIS A 96 23.95 14.82 10.19
N ALA A 97 25.01 15.17 10.92
CA ALA A 97 25.18 14.82 12.35
C ALA A 97 23.93 15.11 13.20
N ALA A 98 23.51 16.38 13.28
CA ALA A 98 22.34 16.80 14.07
C ALA A 98 21.00 16.18 13.59
N GLY A 99 20.91 15.75 12.32
CA GLY A 99 19.71 15.10 11.79
C GLY A 99 19.63 13.65 12.26
N LEU A 100 20.75 12.93 12.25
CA LEU A 100 20.85 11.58 12.83
C LEU A 100 20.71 11.58 14.36
N ASP A 101 21.16 12.63 15.04
CA ASP A 101 20.94 12.79 16.49
C ASP A 101 19.47 13.07 16.80
N ALA A 102 18.80 13.93 16.03
CA ALA A 102 17.34 14.14 16.15
C ALA A 102 16.53 12.87 15.86
N VAL A 103 16.86 12.13 14.79
CA VAL A 103 16.25 10.83 14.48
C VAL A 103 16.43 9.83 15.61
N SER A 104 17.62 9.76 16.21
CA SER A 104 17.90 8.86 17.33
C SER A 104 17.06 9.22 18.57
N HIS A 105 16.87 10.52 18.84
CA HIS A 105 16.04 11.00 19.94
C HIS A 105 14.54 10.71 19.72
N THR A 106 14.01 10.99 18.52
CA THR A 106 12.59 10.72 18.20
C THR A 106 12.28 9.22 18.16
N LEU A 107 13.23 8.38 17.76
CA LEU A 107 13.11 6.91 17.86
C LEU A 107 13.12 6.44 19.32
N ASP A 108 13.92 7.05 20.20
CA ASP A 108 13.98 6.68 21.62
C ASP A 108 12.65 7.00 22.35
N ILE A 109 11.98 8.10 22.00
CA ILE A 109 10.63 8.46 22.48
C ILE A 109 9.62 7.34 22.14
N PHE A 110 9.59 6.88 20.88
CA PHE A 110 8.74 5.74 20.49
C PHE A 110 9.09 4.46 21.26
N ARG A 111 10.38 4.13 21.39
CA ARG A 111 10.84 2.91 22.05
C ARG A 111 10.60 2.87 23.57
N ARG A 112 10.34 4.03 24.19
CA ARG A 112 9.91 4.15 25.60
C ARG A 112 8.40 4.04 25.78
N GLY A 113 7.62 4.24 24.72
CA GLY A 113 6.17 4.47 24.81
C GLY A 113 5.80 5.91 25.17
N ASP A 114 6.72 6.87 25.03
CA ASP A 114 6.51 8.29 25.33
C ASP A 114 5.83 9.05 24.15
N ALA A 115 5.55 8.37 23.04
CA ALA A 115 4.79 8.91 21.90
C ALA A 115 3.27 8.86 22.18
N PRO A 116 2.45 9.74 21.56
CA PRO A 116 1.00 9.70 21.69
C PRO A 116 0.38 8.34 21.32
N PRO A 117 -0.69 7.91 22.03
CA PRO A 117 -1.33 6.62 21.79
C PRO A 117 -2.03 6.57 20.42
N GLY A 118 -2.06 5.39 19.81
CA GLY A 118 -2.64 5.18 18.47
C GLY A 118 -1.68 5.47 17.31
N LEU A 119 -0.42 5.78 17.60
CA LEU A 119 0.65 5.86 16.61
C LEU A 119 1.40 4.52 16.50
N ASP A 120 1.75 4.15 15.27
CA ASP A 120 2.67 3.04 14.96
C ASP A 120 3.86 3.58 14.15
N LEU A 121 5.04 3.01 14.32
CA LEU A 121 6.27 3.48 13.69
C LEU A 121 6.73 2.48 12.63
N ASP A 122 6.23 2.64 11.39
CA ASP A 122 6.58 1.82 10.24
C ASP A 122 8.09 1.80 9.95
N ALA A 123 8.69 2.98 9.80
CA ALA A 123 10.07 3.11 9.32
C ALA A 123 10.69 4.50 9.55
N ILE A 124 12.01 4.58 9.35
CA ILE A 124 12.76 5.83 9.24
C ILE A 124 13.15 6.07 7.78
N VAL A 125 13.01 7.31 7.31
CA VAL A 125 13.40 7.74 5.96
C VAL A 125 14.50 8.79 6.05
N LEU A 126 15.70 8.40 5.61
CA LEU A 126 16.90 9.22 5.66
C LEU A 126 17.18 9.90 4.32
N VAL A 127 17.11 11.23 4.31
CA VAL A 127 17.36 12.08 3.14
C VAL A 127 18.84 12.52 3.11
N ALA A 128 19.48 12.38 1.95
CA ALA A 128 20.85 12.84 1.75
C ALA A 128 20.97 14.35 1.97
N ASP A 129 21.86 14.76 2.88
CA ASP A 129 22.17 16.17 3.15
C ASP A 129 23.06 16.81 2.07
N ALA A 130 23.88 16.00 1.40
CA ALA A 130 24.81 16.39 0.35
C ALA A 130 25.02 15.25 -0.67
N PRO A 131 25.51 15.52 -1.89
CA PRO A 131 25.91 14.47 -2.83
C PRO A 131 27.19 13.73 -2.38
N GLY A 132 27.33 12.49 -2.84
CA GLY A 132 28.54 11.68 -2.65
C GLY A 132 28.46 10.65 -1.51
N ARG A 133 29.62 10.22 -1.00
CA ARG A 133 29.69 9.19 0.04
C ARG A 133 29.60 9.82 1.43
N LEU A 134 28.65 9.32 2.23
CA LEU A 134 28.48 9.75 3.61
C LEU A 134 29.75 9.47 4.48
N PRO A 135 30.21 10.41 5.31
CA PRO A 135 31.32 10.20 6.24
C PRO A 135 31.17 8.95 7.09
N ARG A 136 32.29 8.31 7.45
CA ARG A 136 32.32 7.04 8.21
C ARG A 136 31.52 7.14 9.53
N GLN A 137 31.67 8.23 10.28
CA GLN A 137 30.98 8.43 11.56
C GLN A 137 29.45 8.41 11.40
N LEU A 138 28.94 9.10 10.37
CA LEU A 138 27.52 9.18 10.06
C LEU A 138 27.01 7.84 9.51
N THR A 139 27.81 7.16 8.69
CA THR A 139 27.54 5.78 8.23
C THR A 139 27.41 4.79 9.40
N GLN A 140 28.25 4.94 10.45
CA GLN A 140 28.15 4.12 11.66
C GLN A 140 26.88 4.40 12.46
N ARG A 141 26.50 5.68 12.64
CA ARG A 141 25.21 6.06 13.25
C ARG A 141 24.02 5.47 12.49
N VAL A 142 23.99 5.61 11.15
CA VAL A 142 22.94 5.00 10.31
C VAL A 142 22.90 3.48 10.47
N LYS A 143 24.04 2.79 10.56
CA LYS A 143 24.06 1.33 10.79
C LYS A 143 23.43 0.93 12.14
N VAL A 144 23.58 1.76 13.19
CA VAL A 144 22.92 1.50 14.49
C VAL A 144 21.41 1.69 14.37
N ILE A 145 20.95 2.76 13.71
CA ILE A 145 19.51 3.00 13.47
C ILE A 145 18.90 1.83 12.65
N SER A 146 19.57 1.44 11.55
CA SER A 146 19.20 0.27 10.72
C SER A 146 19.35 -1.10 11.40
N SER A 147 19.67 -1.17 12.70
CA SER A 147 19.71 -2.42 13.48
C SER A 147 18.51 -2.60 14.41
N VAL A 148 17.64 -1.59 14.52
CA VAL A 148 16.45 -1.61 15.39
C VAL A 148 15.14 -1.28 14.67
N ILE A 149 15.20 -0.75 13.44
CA ILE A 149 14.05 -0.47 12.57
C ILE A 149 14.47 -0.42 11.10
N ASP A 150 13.52 -0.62 10.18
CA ASP A 150 13.74 -0.41 8.75
C ASP A 150 14.11 1.05 8.42
N VAL A 151 15.09 1.19 7.52
CA VAL A 151 15.63 2.49 7.10
C VAL A 151 15.64 2.59 5.58
N TYR A 152 14.76 3.43 5.05
CA TYR A 152 14.72 3.80 3.65
C TYR A 152 15.62 5.01 3.41
N ARG A 153 16.23 5.10 2.23
CA ARG A 153 17.17 6.19 1.88
C ARG A 153 16.71 6.93 0.63
N VAL A 154 16.74 8.25 0.71
CA VAL A 154 16.51 9.15 -0.41
C VAL A 154 17.86 9.77 -0.78
N PRO A 155 18.41 9.50 -1.99
CA PRO A 155 19.69 10.01 -2.42
C PRO A 155 19.62 11.52 -2.68
N TRP A 156 20.77 12.15 -2.94
CA TRP A 156 20.80 13.54 -3.36
C TRP A 156 20.28 13.65 -4.80
N ILE A 157 19.15 14.35 -4.99
CA ILE A 157 18.51 14.57 -6.29
C ILE A 157 18.67 16.05 -6.66
N PRO A 158 19.52 16.40 -7.65
CA PRO A 158 19.78 17.80 -7.99
C PRO A 158 18.52 18.59 -8.40
N ALA A 159 17.59 17.95 -9.12
CA ALA A 159 16.36 18.58 -9.60
C ALA A 159 15.45 19.12 -8.47
N TRP A 160 15.39 18.39 -7.34
CA TRP A 160 14.59 18.80 -6.18
C TRP A 160 15.09 20.12 -5.57
N ARG A 161 16.37 20.48 -5.75
CA ARG A 161 16.93 21.78 -5.30
C ARG A 161 16.37 22.96 -6.10
N THR A 162 15.94 22.73 -7.33
CA THR A 162 15.30 23.72 -8.22
C THR A 162 13.78 23.62 -8.24
N GLY A 163 13.18 22.81 -7.36
CA GLY A 163 11.73 22.62 -7.26
C GLY A 163 11.12 21.64 -8.27
N ASP A 164 11.91 21.05 -9.18
CA ASP A 164 11.47 19.94 -10.01
C ASP A 164 11.43 18.67 -9.16
N VAL A 165 10.22 18.24 -8.83
CA VAL A 165 9.91 17.01 -8.09
C VAL A 165 9.05 16.03 -8.92
N THR A 166 8.81 16.35 -10.20
CA THR A 166 7.98 15.54 -11.11
C THR A 166 8.79 14.66 -12.05
N GLY A 167 10.09 14.95 -12.21
CA GLY A 167 11.03 14.09 -12.93
C GLY A 167 11.17 12.65 -12.39
N PRO A 168 11.77 11.74 -13.18
CA PRO A 168 11.84 10.32 -12.86
C PRO A 168 12.64 10.03 -11.58
N LEU A 169 12.11 9.14 -10.73
CA LEU A 169 12.75 8.78 -9.46
C LEU A 169 13.95 7.84 -9.68
N PRO A 170 15.11 8.11 -9.04
CA PRO A 170 16.22 7.18 -8.98
C PRO A 170 15.84 5.78 -8.44
N ARG A 171 16.47 4.74 -8.99
CA ARG A 171 16.16 3.33 -8.67
C ARG A 171 16.37 2.98 -7.19
N GLU A 172 17.27 3.70 -6.53
CA GLU A 172 17.57 3.63 -5.10
C GLU A 172 16.34 3.88 -4.23
N ILE A 173 15.34 4.62 -4.73
CA ILE A 173 14.12 5.03 -4.02
C ILE A 173 12.95 4.08 -4.31
N ALA A 174 13.09 3.15 -5.26
CA ALA A 174 12.05 2.16 -5.56
C ALA A 174 11.55 1.34 -4.35
N PRO A 175 12.37 1.03 -3.31
CA PRO A 175 11.85 0.45 -2.07
C PRO A 175 10.88 1.36 -1.31
N LEU A 176 11.18 2.67 -1.23
CA LEU A 176 10.32 3.65 -0.56
C LEU A 176 9.03 3.87 -1.37
N ALA A 177 9.14 3.97 -2.69
CA ALA A 177 7.99 4.12 -3.58
C ALA A 177 7.01 2.94 -3.43
N ARG A 178 7.51 1.70 -3.26
CA ARG A 178 6.67 0.54 -2.93
C ARG A 178 6.04 0.61 -1.54
N LEU A 179 6.77 1.05 -0.51
CA LEU A 179 6.23 1.21 0.84
C LEU A 179 5.06 2.22 0.88
N THR A 180 5.19 3.35 0.19
CA THR A 180 4.19 4.41 0.16
C THR A 180 3.05 4.15 -0.84
N GLY A 181 3.09 3.04 -1.59
CA GLY A 181 2.13 2.76 -2.65
C GLY A 181 2.23 3.66 -3.88
N ARG A 182 3.28 4.49 -4.02
CA ARG A 182 3.52 5.21 -5.28
C ARG A 182 4.14 4.24 -6.30
N THR A 183 3.30 3.73 -7.19
CA THR A 183 3.74 3.09 -8.42
C THR A 183 4.67 4.02 -9.20
N ALA A 184 5.79 3.50 -9.70
CA ALA A 184 6.64 4.25 -10.62
C ALA A 184 5.91 4.42 -11.98
N PRO A 185 6.06 5.57 -12.65
CA PRO A 185 5.58 5.75 -14.02
C PRO A 185 6.39 4.91 -15.03
#